data_AF-A0A166J6S1-F1
#
_entry.id   AF-A0A166J6S1-F1
#
_cell.length_a   1.000
_cell.length_b   1.000
_cell.length_c   1.000
_cell.angle_alpha   90.00
_cell.angle_beta   90.00
_cell.angle_gamma   90.00
#
_symmetry.space_group_name_H-M   'P 1'
#
loop_
_entity.id
_entity.type
_entity.pdbx_description
1 polymer ?
#
loop_
_entity_poly.entity_id
_entity_poly.type
_entity_poly.pdbx_seq_one_letter_code
_entity_poly.pdbx_strand_id
1 'polypeptide(L)'
;MAGVPSMQVGRAHGAGVFREVWAALGWATITSIPSELWVTDSEFGAHTIALQPLSISSNRNVDALRTPLRAALRGVGLYLALSVILGIAPECFRPSFVYYVLTRDPQSAVADSFLSVADPAMARRLGTWPPRTLTLPDGSEVFDLAFGRNSDPENLLMAHPVLGLTQLSSFCTMSADDIPRVRTDLATHLAFGPHADTLDQQAFIAAIIEGADMARIEGGISPAQLVDNLTSAALTMDDEPEEPLTLNAIITDLFAGRTVVRSAQVIGRLRVAHEGSGRPDAEECWMNHLKRYLRGGLGVERALAFLRAMTGSTFLFSDPPLNRLTVHFVSTLPRSEMGVVTAAHTCFGEADILMNDAIEEMVSQDVVEDLSIPTDFDVYMDVFCAASGNGDLNMA
;
A
#
# COMPACT_ATOMS: atom_id res chain seq x y z
N MET A 1 5.60 -2.49 -38.83
CA MET A 1 5.36 -1.98 -37.47
C MET A 1 4.62 -0.67 -37.63
N ALA A 2 3.30 -0.67 -37.42
CA ALA A 2 2.54 0.57 -37.29
C ALA A 2 3.05 1.30 -36.04
N GLY A 3 3.23 2.62 -36.10
CA GLY A 3 3.68 3.40 -34.95
C GLY A 3 2.63 3.39 -33.84
N VAL A 4 3.06 3.29 -32.58
CA VAL A 4 2.16 3.38 -31.42
C VAL A 4 1.47 4.76 -31.44
N PRO A 5 0.12 4.82 -31.39
CA PRO A 5 -0.60 6.09 -31.32
C PRO A 5 -0.17 6.92 -30.11
N SER A 6 -0.18 8.25 -30.23
CA SER A 6 0.17 9.13 -29.12
C SER A 6 -0.87 9.07 -28.01
N MET A 7 -0.43 9.24 -26.76
CA MET A 7 -1.31 9.23 -25.59
C MET A 7 -1.20 10.56 -24.84
N GLN A 8 -2.31 11.06 -24.30
CA GLN A 8 -2.30 12.17 -23.34
C GLN A 8 -2.98 11.72 -22.06
N VAL A 9 -2.26 11.85 -20.95
CA VAL A 9 -2.88 11.86 -19.64
C VAL A 9 -3.54 13.23 -19.48
N GLY A 10 -4.85 13.24 -19.23
CA GLY A 10 -5.60 14.48 -19.03
C GLY A 10 -5.01 15.30 -17.89
N ARG A 11 -5.15 16.64 -17.96
CA ARG A 11 -4.88 17.48 -16.79
C ARG A 11 -5.89 17.10 -15.71
N ALA A 12 -5.40 16.53 -14.61
CA ALA A 12 -6.24 16.15 -13.50
C ALA A 12 -7.07 17.36 -13.02
N HIS A 13 -8.38 17.18 -12.90
CA HIS A 13 -9.32 18.15 -12.34
C HIS A 13 -10.11 17.46 -11.23
N GLY A 14 -10.16 18.04 -10.03
CA GLY A 14 -10.92 17.50 -8.89
C GLY A 14 -10.08 16.75 -7.84
N ALA A 15 -10.73 15.88 -7.06
CA ALA A 15 -10.15 15.21 -5.89
C ALA A 15 -8.92 14.34 -6.17
N GLY A 16 -8.71 13.88 -7.41
CA GLY A 16 -7.51 13.15 -7.83
C GLY A 16 -6.26 14.00 -7.88
N VAL A 17 -6.35 15.30 -8.23
CA VAL A 17 -5.22 16.24 -8.07
C VAL A 17 -4.80 16.31 -6.61
N PHE A 18 -5.79 16.40 -5.71
CA PHE A 18 -5.53 16.45 -4.28
C PHE A 18 -4.85 15.16 -3.81
N ARG A 19 -5.31 13.98 -4.25
CA ARG A 19 -4.68 12.69 -3.92
C ARG A 19 -3.26 12.56 -4.48
N GLU A 20 -3.02 13.01 -5.70
CA GLU A 20 -1.68 12.99 -6.31
C GLU A 20 -0.72 13.93 -5.58
N VAL A 21 -1.18 15.15 -5.27
CA VAL A 21 -0.43 16.10 -4.42
C VAL A 21 -0.21 15.51 -3.02
N TRP A 22 -1.19 14.81 -2.46
CA TRP A 22 -1.08 14.17 -1.14
C TRP A 22 -0.09 13.01 -1.14
N ALA A 23 -0.06 12.20 -2.22
CA ALA A 23 0.92 11.14 -2.40
C ALA A 23 2.33 11.72 -2.60
N ALA A 24 2.47 12.76 -3.40
CA ALA A 24 3.74 13.48 -3.59
C ALA A 24 4.22 14.11 -2.27
N LEU A 25 3.30 14.66 -1.47
CA LEU A 25 3.60 15.17 -0.13
C LEU A 25 4.11 14.04 0.78
N GLY A 26 3.46 12.87 0.75
CA GLY A 26 3.93 11.69 1.46
C GLY A 26 5.37 11.31 1.11
N TRP A 27 5.71 11.26 -0.18
CA TRP A 27 7.09 11.03 -0.61
C TRP A 27 8.06 12.13 -0.18
N ALA A 28 7.63 13.40 -0.24
CA ALA A 28 8.43 14.53 0.23
C ALA A 28 8.72 14.42 1.74
N THR A 29 7.79 13.93 2.55
CA THR A 29 8.05 13.73 3.99
C THR A 29 9.15 12.69 4.22
N ILE A 30 9.19 11.62 3.44
CA ILE A 30 10.25 10.59 3.53
C ILE A 30 11.59 11.14 3.07
N THR A 31 11.64 11.79 1.91
CA THR A 31 12.90 12.29 1.33
C THR A 31 13.47 13.49 2.07
N SER A 32 12.64 14.22 2.83
CA SER A 32 13.07 15.33 3.70
C SER A 32 13.85 14.88 4.95
N ILE A 33 13.79 13.58 5.27
CA ILE A 33 14.44 12.97 6.43
C ILE A 33 15.59 12.08 5.92
N PRO A 34 16.76 12.08 6.59
CA PRO A 34 17.88 11.23 6.19
C PRO A 34 17.47 9.75 6.07
N SER A 35 17.89 9.10 4.98
CA SER A 35 17.44 7.75 4.64
C SER A 35 17.81 6.71 5.69
N GLU A 36 18.86 6.94 6.47
CA GLU A 36 19.26 6.09 7.60
C GLU A 36 18.26 6.07 8.76
N LEU A 37 17.32 7.02 8.80
CA LEU A 37 16.25 7.06 9.79
C LEU A 37 15.00 6.30 9.34
N TRP A 38 15.01 5.73 8.13
CA TRP A 38 13.91 4.91 7.61
C TRP A 38 14.32 3.44 7.52
N VAL A 39 13.41 2.56 7.91
CA VAL A 39 13.40 1.16 7.55
C VAL A 39 12.34 0.98 6.47
N THR A 40 12.75 0.46 5.32
CA THR A 40 11.85 0.20 4.19
C THR A 40 11.57 -1.29 4.11
N ASP A 41 10.30 -1.66 4.06
CA ASP A 41 9.88 -3.01 3.76
C ASP A 41 10.25 -3.36 2.32
N SER A 42 11.04 -4.42 2.13
CA SER A 42 11.45 -4.87 0.81
C SER A 42 10.31 -5.41 -0.05
N GLU A 43 9.18 -5.83 0.56
CA GLU A 43 8.05 -6.40 -0.19
C GLU A 43 7.11 -5.34 -0.76
N PHE A 44 6.89 -4.22 -0.04
CA PHE A 44 5.90 -3.20 -0.41
C PHE A 44 6.47 -1.79 -0.53
N GLY A 45 7.75 -1.58 -0.22
CA GLY A 45 8.36 -0.25 -0.20
C GLY A 45 7.79 0.66 0.90
N ALA A 46 7.08 0.11 1.88
CA ALA A 46 6.49 0.87 2.98
C ALA A 46 7.54 1.24 4.03
N HIS A 47 7.46 2.46 4.57
CA HIS A 47 8.46 2.99 5.50
C HIS A 47 7.96 2.97 6.96
N THR A 48 8.91 2.73 7.87
CA THR A 48 8.81 2.93 9.32
C THR A 48 10.10 3.58 9.83
N ILE A 49 10.10 4.15 11.04
CA ILE A 49 11.31 4.79 11.59
C ILE A 49 12.31 3.74 12.06
N ALA A 50 13.58 3.92 11.68
CA ALA A 50 14.70 3.16 12.21
C ALA A 50 14.95 3.54 13.68
N LEU A 51 14.50 2.68 14.59
CA LEU A 51 14.77 2.85 16.01
C LEU A 51 16.25 2.63 16.31
N GLN A 52 16.80 3.39 17.26
CA GLN A 52 18.22 3.34 17.61
C GLN A 52 18.44 2.75 19.01
N PRO A 53 19.59 2.11 19.29
CA PRO A 53 19.92 1.67 20.64
C PRO A 53 19.95 2.84 21.63
N LEU A 54 19.39 2.66 22.83
CA LEU A 54 19.35 3.71 23.85
C LEU A 54 20.74 4.19 24.32
N SER A 55 21.76 3.34 24.21
CA SER A 55 23.16 3.69 24.51
C SER A 55 23.74 4.74 23.55
N ILE A 56 23.20 4.83 22.33
CA ILE A 56 23.54 5.84 21.32
C ILE A 56 22.56 7.01 21.40
N SER A 57 21.30 6.74 21.81
CA SER A 57 20.21 7.73 21.83
C SER A 57 20.45 8.88 22.82
N SER A 58 21.08 8.63 23.97
CA SER A 58 21.13 9.62 25.07
C SER A 58 21.98 10.86 24.78
N ASN A 59 23.04 10.76 23.96
CA ASN A 59 23.90 11.90 23.60
C ASN A 59 23.80 12.34 22.14
N ARG A 60 23.43 11.46 21.20
CA ARG A 60 23.24 11.86 19.79
C ARG A 60 21.83 12.32 19.46
N ASN A 61 20.76 11.80 20.07
CA ASN A 61 19.40 12.14 19.61
C ASN A 61 18.95 13.55 20.01
N VAL A 62 19.41 14.09 21.14
CA VAL A 62 19.08 15.46 21.55
C VAL A 62 19.85 16.49 20.71
N ASP A 63 21.14 16.24 20.43
CA ASP A 63 21.97 17.11 19.60
C ASP A 63 21.71 16.95 18.07
N ALA A 64 21.25 15.78 17.62
CA ALA A 64 20.89 15.51 16.23
C ALA A 64 19.48 15.99 15.84
N LEU A 65 18.57 16.17 16.81
CA LEU A 65 17.27 16.83 16.62
C LEU A 65 17.44 18.35 16.47
N ARG A 66 18.30 18.78 15.54
CA ARG A 66 18.34 20.17 15.08
C ARG A 66 16.94 20.59 14.65
N THR A 67 16.60 21.86 14.87
CA THR A 67 15.27 22.42 14.59
C THR A 67 14.67 21.97 13.24
N PRO A 68 15.44 21.91 12.13
CA PRO A 68 14.89 21.45 10.84
C PRO A 68 14.46 19.98 10.84
N LEU A 69 15.25 19.07 11.42
CA LEU A 69 14.92 17.65 11.46
C LEU A 69 13.71 17.39 12.35
N ARG A 70 13.64 18.06 13.51
CA ARG A 70 12.47 17.97 14.38
C ARG A 70 11.21 18.47 13.68
N ALA A 71 11.31 19.56 12.91
CA ALA A 71 10.20 20.08 12.12
C ALA A 71 9.76 19.10 11.03
N ALA A 72 10.70 18.47 10.31
CA ALA A 72 10.40 17.44 9.31
C ALA A 72 9.69 16.21 9.94
N LEU A 73 10.19 15.73 11.09
CA LEU A 73 9.57 14.63 11.84
C LEU A 73 8.16 14.97 12.34
N ARG A 74 7.94 16.19 12.84
CA ARG A 74 6.58 16.67 13.16
C ARG A 74 5.71 16.73 11.90
N GLY A 75 6.27 17.14 10.76
CA GLY A 75 5.60 17.12 9.46
C GLY A 75 5.09 15.73 9.08
N VAL A 76 5.90 14.68 9.29
CA VAL A 76 5.46 13.28 9.12
C VAL A 76 4.25 12.97 9.99
N GLY A 77 4.33 13.26 11.29
CA GLY A 77 3.22 12.99 12.22
C GLY A 77 1.92 13.69 11.82
N LEU A 78 2.03 14.96 11.44
CA LEU A 78 0.90 15.75 10.97
C LEU A 78 0.32 15.17 9.67
N TYR A 79 1.17 14.79 8.72
CA TYR A 79 0.76 14.13 7.48
C TYR A 79 -0.01 12.84 7.76
N LEU A 80 0.49 11.97 8.65
CA LEU A 80 -0.17 10.72 9.02
C LEU A 80 -1.55 10.96 9.64
N ALA A 81 -1.65 11.90 10.58
CA ALA A 81 -2.92 12.23 11.23
C ALA A 81 -3.94 12.80 10.24
N LEU A 82 -3.53 13.76 9.41
CA LEU A 82 -4.40 14.34 8.38
C LEU A 82 -4.81 13.31 7.33
N SER A 83 -3.93 12.39 6.97
CA SER A 83 -4.23 11.31 6.02
C SER A 83 -5.42 10.49 6.51
N VAL A 84 -5.40 10.07 7.79
CA VAL A 84 -6.52 9.32 8.37
C VAL A 84 -7.78 10.19 8.50
N ILE A 85 -7.67 11.44 8.96
CA ILE A 85 -8.81 12.37 9.06
C ILE A 85 -9.49 12.60 7.71
N LEU A 86 -8.70 12.73 6.65
CA LEU A 86 -9.17 12.98 5.29
C LEU A 86 -9.61 11.71 4.56
N GLY A 87 -9.47 10.53 5.18
CA GLY A 87 -9.78 9.25 4.53
C GLY A 87 -8.87 8.94 3.34
N ILE A 88 -7.61 9.39 3.38
CA ILE A 88 -6.59 9.14 2.35
C ILE A 88 -5.50 8.27 2.96
N ALA A 89 -5.21 7.13 2.33
CA ALA A 89 -4.19 6.24 2.83
C ALA A 89 -2.80 6.90 2.74
N PRO A 90 -2.01 6.95 3.83
CA PRO A 90 -0.62 7.40 3.79
C PRO A 90 0.26 6.27 3.20
N GLU A 91 0.22 6.14 1.87
CA GLU A 91 0.69 4.99 1.08
C GLU A 91 2.11 4.56 1.38
N CYS A 92 2.97 5.54 1.61
CA CYS A 92 4.39 5.34 1.82
C CYS A 92 4.76 4.87 3.24
N PHE A 93 3.79 4.74 4.15
CA PHE A 93 4.02 4.28 5.53
C PHE A 93 3.39 2.92 5.80
N ARG A 94 4.00 2.16 6.71
CA ARG A 94 3.47 0.87 7.18
C ARG A 94 2.23 1.08 8.07
N PRO A 95 1.14 0.31 7.91
CA PRO A 95 -0.08 0.45 8.72
C PRO A 95 0.15 0.38 10.22
N SER A 96 0.96 -0.57 10.71
CA SER A 96 1.30 -0.66 12.14
C SER A 96 1.97 0.60 12.67
N PHE A 97 2.81 1.26 11.85
CA PHE A 97 3.44 2.52 12.23
C PHE A 97 2.42 3.66 12.32
N VAL A 98 1.52 3.75 11.34
CA VAL A 98 0.43 4.74 11.35
C VAL A 98 -0.49 4.54 12.55
N TYR A 99 -0.91 3.30 12.80
CA TYR A 99 -1.75 2.95 13.95
C TYR A 99 -1.07 3.32 15.26
N TYR A 100 0.19 2.95 15.45
CA TYR A 100 0.94 3.28 16.65
C TYR A 100 1.08 4.79 16.85
N VAL A 101 1.42 5.57 15.81
CA VAL A 101 1.58 7.03 15.95
C VAL A 101 0.30 7.70 16.45
N LEU A 102 -0.86 7.20 16.03
CA LEU A 102 -2.17 7.77 16.38
C LEU A 102 -2.71 7.29 17.73
N THR A 103 -2.40 6.05 18.13
CA THR A 103 -2.97 5.43 19.34
C THR A 103 -2.01 5.34 20.51
N ARG A 104 -0.70 5.32 20.22
CA ARG A 104 0.39 4.98 21.15
C ARG A 104 0.23 3.58 21.75
N ASP A 105 -0.45 2.70 21.04
CA ASP A 105 -0.66 1.31 21.44
C ASP A 105 0.10 0.37 20.49
N PRO A 106 1.32 -0.03 20.84
CA PRO A 106 2.12 -0.93 20.00
C PRO A 106 1.52 -2.34 19.93
N GLN A 107 0.77 -2.78 20.95
CA GLN A 107 0.19 -4.13 20.98
C GLN A 107 -0.96 -4.25 19.99
N SER A 108 -1.87 -3.27 19.96
CA SER A 108 -2.95 -3.24 18.98
C SER A 108 -2.44 -3.03 17.54
N ALA A 109 -1.35 -2.26 17.37
CA ALA A 109 -0.73 -2.03 16.06
C ALA A 109 -0.16 -3.30 15.39
N VAL A 110 0.09 -4.35 16.17
CA VAL A 110 0.63 -5.63 15.70
C VAL A 110 -0.27 -6.83 16.02
N ALA A 111 -1.51 -6.56 16.46
CA ALA A 111 -2.48 -7.60 16.74
C ALA A 111 -2.86 -8.34 15.45
N ASP A 112 -3.03 -9.67 15.52
CA ASP A 112 -3.38 -10.50 14.38
C ASP A 112 -4.68 -10.04 13.69
N SER A 113 -5.67 -9.58 14.46
CA SER A 113 -6.93 -9.03 13.94
C SER A 113 -6.72 -7.79 13.07
N PHE A 114 -5.76 -6.94 13.40
CA PHE A 114 -5.41 -5.76 12.62
C PHE A 114 -4.53 -6.13 11.42
N LEU A 115 -3.43 -6.88 11.66
CA LEU A 115 -2.48 -7.23 10.61
C LEU A 115 -3.11 -8.08 9.51
N SER A 116 -3.99 -9.02 9.84
CA SER A 116 -4.64 -9.87 8.83
C SER A 116 -5.40 -9.12 7.75
N VAL A 117 -5.81 -7.88 8.04
CA VAL A 117 -6.56 -7.03 7.11
C VAL A 117 -5.74 -5.84 6.63
N ALA A 118 -5.07 -5.11 7.53
CA ALA A 118 -4.31 -3.91 7.19
C ALA A 118 -2.90 -4.23 6.60
N ASP A 119 -2.26 -5.32 7.03
CA ASP A 119 -0.94 -5.75 6.56
C ASP A 119 -0.91 -7.28 6.30
N PRO A 120 -1.67 -7.76 5.31
CA PRO A 120 -1.85 -9.20 5.12
C PRO A 120 -0.55 -9.90 4.73
N ALA A 121 0.48 -9.17 4.28
CA ALA A 121 1.77 -9.75 4.00
C ALA A 121 2.56 -10.01 5.27
N MET A 122 2.64 -9.03 6.18
CA MET A 122 3.19 -9.26 7.51
C MET A 122 2.42 -10.35 8.25
N ALA A 123 1.09 -10.38 8.15
CA ALA A 123 0.27 -11.44 8.73
C ALA A 123 0.58 -12.83 8.15
N ARG A 124 0.76 -12.94 6.82
CA ARG A 124 1.18 -14.20 6.18
C ARG A 124 2.55 -14.65 6.67
N ARG A 125 3.49 -13.71 6.80
CA ARG A 125 4.84 -14.00 7.29
C ARG A 125 4.81 -14.49 8.74
N LEU A 126 4.14 -13.76 9.63
CA LEU A 126 3.89 -14.20 11.02
C LEU A 126 3.10 -15.52 11.09
N GLY A 127 2.24 -15.80 10.12
CA GLY A 127 1.51 -17.07 10.00
C GLY A 127 2.40 -18.29 9.77
N THR A 128 3.67 -18.10 9.40
CA THR A 128 4.65 -19.19 9.33
C THR A 128 5.18 -19.61 10.71
N TRP A 129 4.87 -18.83 11.75
CA TRP A 129 5.19 -19.15 13.15
C TRP A 129 3.97 -19.75 13.90
N PRO A 130 4.14 -20.82 14.68
CA PRO A 130 5.39 -21.56 14.90
C PRO A 130 5.80 -22.41 13.69
N PRO A 131 7.09 -22.79 13.58
CA PRO A 131 7.54 -23.76 12.58
C PRO A 131 6.81 -25.10 12.75
N ARG A 132 6.84 -25.94 11.71
CA ARG A 132 6.32 -27.32 11.80
C ARG A 132 7.14 -28.12 12.81
N THR A 133 6.58 -29.16 13.42
CA THR A 133 7.32 -30.07 14.30
C THR A 133 7.81 -31.31 13.53
N LEU A 134 9.00 -31.79 13.89
CA LEU A 134 9.58 -33.06 13.47
C LEU A 134 9.61 -34.00 14.67
N THR A 135 9.18 -35.24 14.46
CA THR A 135 9.37 -36.30 15.46
C THR A 135 10.75 -36.93 15.26
N LEU A 136 11.60 -36.82 16.28
CA LEU A 136 12.92 -37.44 16.29
C LEU A 136 12.81 -38.97 16.51
N PRO A 137 13.87 -39.74 16.18
CA PRO A 137 13.88 -41.20 16.34
C PRO A 137 13.66 -41.69 17.77
N ASP A 138 13.88 -40.84 18.77
CA ASP A 138 13.62 -41.12 20.19
C ASP A 138 12.17 -40.82 20.63
N GLY A 139 11.33 -40.37 19.69
CA GLY A 139 9.92 -40.02 19.93
C GLY A 139 9.69 -38.60 20.43
N SER A 140 10.75 -37.80 20.61
CA SER A 140 10.61 -36.38 20.97
C SER A 140 10.17 -35.54 19.76
N GLU A 141 9.42 -34.47 20.00
CA GLU A 141 9.04 -33.50 18.96
C GLU A 141 9.91 -32.26 19.07
N VAL A 142 10.44 -31.79 17.94
CA VAL A 142 11.27 -30.57 17.85
C VAL A 142 10.80 -29.70 16.70
N PHE A 143 10.99 -28.39 16.78
CA PHE A 143 10.67 -27.51 15.65
C PHE A 143 11.62 -27.71 14.46
N ASP A 144 11.04 -27.79 13.27
CA ASP A 144 11.73 -27.80 11.99
C ASP A 144 12.22 -26.39 11.65
N LEU A 145 13.46 -26.12 12.04
CA LEU A 145 14.17 -24.90 11.66
C LEU A 145 15.07 -25.14 10.42
N ALA A 146 14.95 -26.27 9.71
CA ALA A 146 15.92 -26.66 8.71
C ALA A 146 15.94 -25.76 7.46
N PHE A 147 17.17 -25.52 6.99
CA PHE A 147 17.58 -24.62 5.91
C PHE A 147 16.85 -24.84 4.59
N GLY A 148 16.10 -23.84 4.14
CA GLY A 148 15.56 -23.74 2.79
C GLY A 148 15.23 -22.29 2.45
N ARG A 149 15.50 -21.86 1.21
CA ARG A 149 15.21 -20.50 0.70
C ARG A 149 13.74 -20.07 0.81
N ASN A 150 12.85 -20.94 1.32
CA ASN A 150 11.40 -20.77 1.38
C ASN A 150 10.80 -20.96 2.78
N SER A 151 11.59 -21.07 3.85
CA SER A 151 11.07 -21.15 5.23
C SER A 151 11.32 -19.85 5.98
N ASP A 152 10.31 -18.97 5.98
CA ASP A 152 10.28 -17.68 6.70
C ASP A 152 10.59 -17.74 8.22
N PRO A 153 10.34 -18.83 8.99
CA PRO A 153 10.54 -18.81 10.44
C PRO A 153 11.98 -18.56 10.93
N GLU A 154 12.99 -19.08 10.21
CA GLU A 154 14.39 -18.82 10.54
C GLU A 154 14.77 -17.36 10.24
N ASN A 155 14.33 -16.83 9.11
CA ASN A 155 14.54 -15.41 8.76
C ASN A 155 13.85 -14.47 9.78
N LEU A 156 12.68 -14.86 10.29
CA LEU A 156 11.99 -14.14 11.37
C LEU A 156 12.79 -14.13 12.66
N LEU A 157 13.34 -15.28 13.07
CA LEU A 157 14.17 -15.38 14.27
C LEU A 157 15.49 -14.62 14.13
N MET A 158 16.14 -14.71 12.97
CA MET A 158 17.39 -14.00 12.67
C MET A 158 17.22 -12.49 12.60
N ALA A 159 16.03 -11.99 12.26
CA ALA A 159 15.70 -10.57 12.28
C ALA A 159 15.54 -10.02 13.72
N HIS A 160 15.34 -10.88 14.71
CA HIS A 160 15.17 -10.47 16.10
C HIS A 160 16.52 -10.44 16.83
N PRO A 161 16.92 -9.31 17.46
CA PRO A 161 18.26 -9.13 18.01
C PRO A 161 18.58 -10.03 19.21
N VAL A 162 17.60 -10.30 20.09
CA VAL A 162 17.79 -11.23 21.22
C VAL A 162 17.67 -12.70 20.78
N LEU A 163 16.69 -13.03 19.94
CA LEU A 163 16.45 -14.40 19.50
C LEU A 163 17.51 -14.90 18.52
N GLY A 164 18.01 -14.04 17.62
CA GLY A 164 19.11 -14.35 16.70
C GLY A 164 20.47 -14.57 17.38
N LEU A 165 20.63 -14.12 18.63
CA LEU A 165 21.81 -14.41 19.47
C LEU A 165 21.66 -15.69 20.30
N THR A 166 20.43 -16.19 20.43
CA THR A 166 20.15 -17.42 21.17
C THR A 166 20.43 -18.61 20.23
N GLN A 167 21.05 -19.68 20.73
CA GLN A 167 21.32 -20.85 19.88
C GLN A 167 19.99 -21.36 19.30
N LEU A 168 19.91 -21.54 17.97
CA LEU A 168 18.72 -22.07 17.28
C LEU A 168 18.19 -23.37 17.93
N SER A 169 19.09 -24.17 18.50
CA SER A 169 18.77 -25.38 19.28
C SER A 169 17.87 -25.13 20.50
N SER A 170 17.93 -23.96 21.12
CA SER A 170 17.05 -23.57 22.23
C SER A 170 15.62 -23.27 21.77
N PHE A 171 15.42 -22.92 20.50
CA PHE A 171 14.08 -22.73 19.93
C PHE A 171 13.45 -24.06 19.56
N CYS A 172 14.25 -25.06 19.15
CA CYS A 172 13.76 -26.41 18.84
C CYS A 172 13.04 -27.09 20.01
N THR A 173 13.30 -26.67 21.24
CA THR A 173 12.79 -27.26 22.49
C THR A 173 11.91 -26.31 23.32
N MET A 174 11.43 -25.23 22.69
CA MET A 174 10.58 -24.23 23.34
C MET A 174 9.25 -24.83 23.84
N SER A 175 8.78 -24.36 25.00
CA SER A 175 7.49 -24.80 25.55
C SER A 175 6.30 -24.22 24.76
N ALA A 176 5.15 -24.89 24.81
CA ALA A 176 3.93 -24.41 24.15
C ALA A 176 3.48 -23.02 24.65
N ASP A 177 3.78 -22.68 25.90
CA ASP A 177 3.43 -21.40 26.52
C ASP A 177 4.31 -20.24 26.04
N ASP A 178 5.51 -20.52 25.53
CA ASP A 178 6.43 -19.51 25.01
C ASP A 178 6.11 -19.12 23.56
N ILE A 179 5.41 -19.98 22.80
CA ILE A 179 5.09 -19.76 21.38
C ILE A 179 4.30 -18.46 21.15
N PRO A 180 3.21 -18.17 21.90
CA PRO A 180 2.45 -16.93 21.70
C PRO A 180 3.26 -15.69 22.07
N ARG A 181 4.09 -15.76 23.13
CA ARG A 181 4.96 -14.65 23.54
C ARG A 181 5.96 -14.31 22.45
N VAL A 182 6.65 -15.32 21.92
CA VAL A 182 7.62 -15.13 20.82
C VAL A 182 6.93 -14.61 19.57
N ARG A 183 5.70 -15.04 19.26
CA ARG A 183 4.92 -14.49 18.13
C ARG A 183 4.70 -12.99 18.28
N THR A 184 4.25 -12.51 19.44
CA THR A 184 4.03 -11.08 19.70
C THR A 184 5.34 -10.29 19.63
N ASP A 185 6.42 -10.83 20.17
CA ASP A 185 7.74 -10.20 20.10
C ASP A 185 8.21 -10.09 18.63
N LEU A 186 8.09 -11.17 17.85
CA LEU A 186 8.39 -11.16 16.42
C LEU A 186 7.55 -10.13 15.66
N ALA A 187 6.24 -10.06 15.92
CA ALA A 187 5.36 -9.08 15.29
C ALA A 187 5.82 -7.65 15.58
N THR A 188 6.14 -7.34 16.83
CA THR A 188 6.61 -6.02 17.25
C THR A 188 7.94 -5.66 16.58
N HIS A 189 8.89 -6.60 16.52
CA HIS A 189 10.20 -6.40 15.88
C HIS A 189 10.11 -6.28 14.37
N LEU A 190 9.22 -7.02 13.71
CA LEU A 190 8.99 -6.87 12.27
C LEU A 190 8.38 -5.51 11.96
N ALA A 191 7.41 -5.04 12.76
CA ALA A 191 6.73 -3.77 12.54
C ALA A 191 7.66 -2.56 12.74
N PHE A 192 8.48 -2.58 13.80
CA PHE A 192 9.21 -1.40 14.28
C PHE A 192 10.73 -1.57 14.35
N GLY A 193 11.26 -2.77 14.08
CA GLY A 193 12.69 -3.05 14.05
C GLY A 193 13.29 -3.53 15.39
N PRO A 194 14.62 -3.65 15.47
CA PRO A 194 15.34 -4.31 16.56
C PRO A 194 15.30 -3.61 17.93
N HIS A 195 14.79 -2.38 18.00
CA HIS A 195 14.73 -1.61 19.25
C HIS A 195 13.29 -1.22 19.62
N ALA A 196 12.32 -2.04 19.20
CA ALA A 196 10.90 -1.78 19.41
C ALA A 196 10.48 -1.77 20.89
N ASP A 197 11.26 -2.38 21.76
CA ASP A 197 11.12 -2.31 23.23
C ASP A 197 11.35 -0.89 23.79
N THR A 198 12.04 -0.04 23.03
CA THR A 198 12.41 1.33 23.45
C THR A 198 11.61 2.41 22.73
N LEU A 199 10.55 2.02 22.02
CA LEU A 199 9.87 2.83 21.02
C LEU A 199 9.32 4.15 21.58
N ASP A 200 8.70 4.14 22.77
CA ASP A 200 8.23 5.34 23.47
C ASP A 200 9.36 6.24 24.02
N GLN A 201 10.59 5.73 24.08
CA GLN A 201 11.77 6.44 24.57
C GLN A 201 12.55 7.11 23.43
N GLN A 202 12.18 6.86 22.18
CA GLN A 202 12.86 7.41 21.01
C GLN A 202 12.44 8.86 20.75
N ALA A 203 13.40 9.77 20.75
CA ALA A 203 13.13 11.19 20.53
C ALA A 203 12.54 11.50 19.14
N PHE A 204 12.88 10.71 18.11
CA PHE A 204 12.29 10.83 16.78
C PHE A 204 10.81 10.45 16.77
N ILE A 205 10.45 9.36 17.47
CA ILE A 205 9.05 8.94 17.64
C ILE A 205 8.27 10.01 18.40
N ALA A 206 8.85 10.57 19.47
CA ALA A 206 8.23 11.66 20.22
C ALA A 206 7.94 12.90 19.34
N ALA A 207 8.86 13.26 18.43
CA ALA A 207 8.65 14.38 17.50
C ALA A 207 7.54 14.09 16.47
N ILE A 208 7.42 12.85 16.00
CA ILE A 208 6.36 12.42 15.09
C ILE A 208 5.01 12.44 15.82
N ILE A 209 4.93 11.87 17.02
CA ILE A 209 3.72 11.92 17.85
C ILE A 209 3.30 13.36 18.13
N GLU A 210 4.27 14.24 18.44
CA GLU A 210 4.00 15.66 18.62
C GLU A 210 3.39 16.29 17.37
N GLY A 211 3.87 15.90 16.18
CA GLY A 211 3.29 16.32 14.91
C GLY A 211 1.85 15.84 14.69
N ALA A 212 1.58 14.56 14.99
CA ALA A 212 0.24 14.00 14.92
C ALA A 212 -0.71 14.74 15.87
N ASP A 213 -0.25 15.06 17.08
CA ASP A 213 -0.99 15.85 18.07
C ASP A 213 -1.26 17.30 17.62
N MET A 214 -0.61 17.82 16.58
CA MET A 214 -0.95 19.15 16.03
C MET A 214 -2.25 19.13 15.23
N ALA A 215 -2.72 17.97 14.77
CA ALA A 215 -4.01 17.82 14.09
C ALA A 215 -5.22 17.83 15.05
N ARG A 216 -5.00 18.07 16.34
CA ARG A 216 -6.04 18.17 17.36
C ARG A 216 -6.91 19.41 17.13
N ILE A 217 -8.24 19.25 17.21
CA ILE A 217 -9.18 20.37 17.16
C ILE A 217 -9.31 21.01 18.55
N GLU A 218 -9.71 22.29 18.58
CA GLU A 218 -10.02 23.05 19.80
C GLU A 218 -10.88 22.22 20.79
N GLY A 219 -10.44 22.16 22.05
CA GLY A 219 -11.02 21.28 23.08
C GLY A 219 -10.13 20.08 23.47
N GLY A 220 -9.00 19.87 22.79
CA GLY A 220 -8.00 18.86 23.17
C GLY A 220 -8.27 17.45 22.65
N ILE A 221 -9.23 17.30 21.73
CA ILE A 221 -9.61 16.04 21.08
C ILE A 221 -8.42 15.54 20.25
N SER A 222 -7.87 14.38 20.59
CA SER A 222 -6.80 13.71 19.83
C SER A 222 -7.26 13.37 18.40
N PRO A 223 -6.38 13.20 17.41
CA PRO A 223 -6.80 12.75 16.07
C PRO A 223 -7.55 11.41 16.10
N ALA A 224 -7.15 10.49 16.98
CA ALA A 224 -7.88 9.24 17.22
C ALA A 224 -9.30 9.51 17.74
N GLN A 225 -9.44 10.39 18.75
CA GLN A 225 -10.76 10.80 19.26
C GLN A 225 -11.56 11.59 18.23
N LEU A 226 -10.92 12.36 17.35
CA LEU A 226 -11.57 13.11 16.29
C LEU A 226 -12.14 12.16 15.24
N VAL A 227 -11.40 11.11 14.89
CA VAL A 227 -11.85 10.04 14.01
C VAL A 227 -13.02 9.30 14.66
N ASP A 228 -12.93 8.92 15.94
CA ASP A 228 -14.03 8.29 16.69
C ASP A 228 -15.28 9.22 16.79
N ASN A 229 -15.08 10.54 16.90
CA ASN A 229 -16.14 11.55 16.98
C ASN A 229 -16.77 11.86 15.62
N LEU A 230 -15.99 11.93 14.54
CA LEU A 230 -16.48 12.13 13.17
C LEU A 230 -17.32 10.93 12.73
N THR A 231 -16.91 9.72 13.12
CA THR A 231 -17.71 8.51 12.97
C THR A 231 -19.04 8.62 13.72
N SER A 232 -19.00 9.03 14.99
CA SER A 232 -20.20 9.19 15.82
C SER A 232 -21.19 10.23 15.25
N ALA A 233 -20.70 11.23 14.53
CA ALA A 233 -21.52 12.23 13.84
C ALA A 233 -22.08 11.72 12.50
N ALA A 234 -21.31 10.96 11.71
CA ALA A 234 -21.79 10.33 10.47
C ALA A 234 -22.92 9.33 10.73
N LEU A 235 -22.90 8.64 11.88
CA LEU A 235 -23.96 7.74 12.37
C LEU A 235 -25.32 8.41 12.62
N THR A 236 -25.40 9.74 12.61
CA THR A 236 -26.67 10.48 12.84
C THR A 236 -27.37 10.90 11.55
N MET A 237 -26.79 10.64 10.38
CA MET A 237 -27.36 11.00 9.09
C MET A 237 -27.47 9.77 8.18
N ASP A 238 -28.65 9.14 8.23
CA ASP A 238 -29.16 8.06 7.37
C ASP A 238 -28.44 6.69 7.42
N ASP A 239 -29.21 5.69 7.83
CA ASP A 239 -28.92 4.25 8.00
C ASP A 239 -27.86 3.90 9.08
N GLU A 240 -28.33 3.39 10.22
CA GLU A 240 -27.49 2.83 11.29
C GLU A 240 -26.61 1.68 10.73
N PRO A 241 -25.28 1.80 10.71
CA PRO A 241 -24.38 0.66 10.64
C PRO A 241 -24.52 -0.14 11.95
N GLU A 242 -24.57 -1.47 11.84
CA GLU A 242 -24.71 -2.38 12.99
C GLU A 242 -23.52 -2.31 13.98
N GLU A 243 -22.41 -1.64 13.65
CA GLU A 243 -21.26 -1.46 14.53
C GLU A 243 -20.59 -0.06 14.40
N PRO A 244 -20.08 0.51 15.50
CA PRO A 244 -19.30 1.75 15.46
C PRO A 244 -17.99 1.56 14.68
N LEU A 245 -17.77 2.40 13.66
CA LEU A 245 -16.55 2.47 12.85
C LEU A 245 -15.36 2.93 13.73
N THR A 246 -14.62 1.96 14.27
CA THR A 246 -13.43 2.22 15.11
C THR A 246 -12.26 2.76 14.28
N LEU A 247 -11.31 3.47 14.90
CA LEU A 247 -10.04 3.83 14.24
C LEU A 247 -9.33 2.61 13.62
N ASN A 248 -9.43 1.44 14.26
CA ASN A 248 -8.95 0.18 13.69
C ASN A 248 -9.67 -0.12 12.38
N ALA A 249 -11.00 -0.06 12.33
CA ALA A 249 -11.75 -0.27 11.10
C ALA A 249 -11.37 0.74 10.00
N ILE A 250 -11.15 2.01 10.35
CA ILE A 250 -10.77 3.04 9.38
C ILE A 250 -9.36 2.83 8.82
N ILE A 251 -8.36 2.59 9.67
CA ILE A 251 -7.00 2.29 9.20
C ILE A 251 -7.02 0.96 8.44
N THR A 252 -7.76 -0.02 8.95
CA THR A 252 -7.98 -1.27 8.24
C THR A 252 -8.58 -0.98 6.86
N ASP A 253 -9.62 -0.19 6.70
CA ASP A 253 -10.24 0.09 5.40
C ASP A 253 -9.32 0.88 4.46
N LEU A 254 -8.58 1.85 4.98
CA LEU A 254 -7.57 2.61 4.24
C LEU A 254 -6.44 1.72 3.72
N PHE A 255 -6.16 0.61 4.41
CA PHE A 255 -5.05 -0.29 4.09
C PHE A 255 -5.49 -1.66 3.54
N ALA A 256 -6.73 -2.09 3.72
CA ALA A 256 -7.32 -3.35 3.27
C ALA A 256 -7.37 -3.41 1.74
N GLY A 257 -7.42 -2.24 1.12
CA GLY A 257 -7.26 -2.04 -0.30
C GLY A 257 -5.86 -2.28 -0.84
N ARG A 258 -4.85 -2.39 0.01
CA ARG A 258 -3.45 -2.19 -0.41
C ARG A 258 -2.80 -3.36 -1.11
N THR A 259 -3.34 -4.57 -1.01
CA THR A 259 -2.63 -5.72 -1.55
C THR A 259 -3.40 -6.30 -2.72
N VAL A 260 -3.13 -5.73 -3.90
CA VAL A 260 -3.30 -6.51 -5.13
C VAL A 260 -2.22 -7.60 -5.09
N VAL A 261 -2.60 -8.76 -4.59
CA VAL A 261 -1.77 -9.97 -4.58
C VAL A 261 -1.98 -10.80 -5.85
N ARG A 262 -3.06 -10.54 -6.58
CA ARG A 262 -3.43 -11.25 -7.81
C ARG A 262 -4.10 -10.29 -8.78
N SER A 263 -3.76 -10.38 -10.07
CA SER A 263 -4.39 -9.60 -11.14
C SER A 263 -5.91 -9.77 -11.20
N ALA A 264 -6.42 -10.93 -10.76
CA ALA A 264 -7.86 -11.19 -10.65
C ALA A 264 -8.61 -10.17 -9.78
N GLN A 265 -7.96 -9.58 -8.77
CA GLN A 265 -8.57 -8.55 -7.93
C GLN A 265 -8.83 -7.25 -8.71
N VAL A 266 -7.92 -6.86 -9.60
CA VAL A 266 -8.09 -5.69 -10.49
C VAL A 266 -9.12 -6.01 -11.57
N ILE A 267 -9.00 -7.18 -12.21
CA ILE A 267 -9.93 -7.62 -13.27
C ILE A 267 -11.37 -7.68 -12.77
N GLY A 268 -11.61 -8.18 -11.55
CA GLY A 268 -12.96 -8.26 -10.97
C GLY A 268 -13.64 -6.90 -10.75
N ARG A 269 -12.87 -5.81 -10.75
CA ARG A 269 -13.35 -4.44 -10.57
C ARG A 269 -13.54 -3.66 -11.87
N LEU A 270 -13.07 -4.21 -12.99
CA LEU A 270 -13.27 -3.61 -14.31
C LEU A 270 -14.76 -3.55 -14.64
N ARG A 271 -15.21 -2.40 -15.11
CA ARG A 271 -16.55 -2.14 -15.64
C ARG A 271 -16.40 -1.46 -17.00
N VAL A 272 -17.38 -1.71 -17.87
CA VAL A 272 -17.45 -1.06 -19.18
C VAL A 272 -18.61 -0.09 -19.15
N ALA A 273 -18.36 1.14 -19.58
CA ALA A 273 -19.37 2.14 -19.86
C ALA A 273 -19.44 2.34 -21.38
N HIS A 274 -20.60 2.02 -21.96
CA HIS A 274 -20.83 2.15 -23.40
C HIS A 274 -21.38 3.55 -23.70
N GLU A 275 -20.49 4.48 -24.02
CA GLU A 275 -20.85 5.90 -24.28
C GLU A 275 -20.89 6.25 -25.77
N GLY A 276 -21.41 5.31 -26.58
CA GLY A 276 -21.80 5.62 -27.96
C GLY A 276 -20.66 5.60 -28.99
N SER A 277 -19.59 4.82 -28.78
CA SER A 277 -18.57 4.59 -29.82
C SER A 277 -19.14 3.98 -31.11
N GLY A 278 -20.25 3.23 -30.99
CA GLY A 278 -20.92 2.55 -32.09
C GLY A 278 -20.21 1.28 -32.60
N ARG A 279 -19.18 0.79 -31.87
CA ARG A 279 -18.35 -0.36 -32.27
C ARG A 279 -18.29 -1.46 -31.19
N PRO A 280 -19.43 -2.08 -30.81
CA PRO A 280 -19.49 -2.99 -29.65
C PRO A 280 -18.54 -4.19 -29.73
N ASP A 281 -18.34 -4.75 -30.93
CA ASP A 281 -17.44 -5.90 -31.13
C ASP A 281 -15.98 -5.52 -30.85
N ALA A 282 -15.55 -4.33 -31.29
CA ALA A 282 -14.20 -3.83 -31.04
C ALA A 282 -13.98 -3.50 -29.55
N GLU A 283 -15.01 -2.96 -28.87
CA GLU A 283 -14.99 -2.73 -27.43
C GLU A 283 -14.80 -4.04 -26.63
N GLU A 284 -15.51 -5.10 -27.02
CA GLU A 284 -15.37 -6.42 -26.40
C GLU A 284 -13.98 -7.00 -26.63
N CYS A 285 -13.46 -6.93 -27.85
CA CYS A 285 -12.10 -7.35 -28.18
C CYS A 285 -11.06 -6.59 -27.37
N TRP A 286 -11.21 -5.26 -27.25
CA TRP A 286 -10.32 -4.41 -26.45
C TRP A 286 -10.30 -4.87 -24.98
N MET A 287 -11.48 -5.14 -24.39
CA MET A 287 -11.56 -5.62 -23.02
C MET A 287 -10.95 -7.01 -22.82
N ASN A 288 -11.01 -7.88 -23.83
CA ASN A 288 -10.39 -9.20 -23.78
C ASN A 288 -8.86 -9.11 -23.83
N HIS A 289 -8.33 -8.24 -24.70
CA HIS A 289 -6.90 -7.91 -24.74
C HIS A 289 -6.42 -7.28 -23.43
N LEU A 290 -7.19 -6.37 -22.81
CA LEU A 290 -6.88 -5.81 -21.49
C LEU A 290 -6.81 -6.91 -20.41
N LYS A 291 -7.82 -7.78 -20.33
CA LYS A 291 -7.82 -8.87 -19.36
C LYS A 291 -6.63 -9.81 -19.55
N ARG A 292 -6.22 -10.08 -20.79
CA ARG A 292 -5.01 -10.83 -21.11
C ARG A 292 -3.76 -10.09 -20.62
N TYR A 293 -3.60 -8.81 -20.97
CA TYR A 293 -2.48 -7.97 -20.56
C TYR A 293 -2.28 -8.00 -19.03
N LEU A 294 -3.36 -7.81 -18.27
CA LEU A 294 -3.35 -7.80 -16.81
C LEU A 294 -2.99 -9.16 -16.18
N ARG A 295 -3.28 -10.28 -16.88
CA ARG A 295 -2.89 -11.63 -16.45
C ARG A 295 -1.42 -11.94 -16.76
N GLY A 296 -0.82 -11.28 -17.76
CA GLY A 296 0.56 -11.46 -18.17
C GLY A 296 1.60 -10.72 -17.31
N GLY A 297 2.88 -11.03 -17.51
CA GLY A 297 4.02 -10.39 -16.82
C GLY A 297 4.64 -11.24 -15.69
N LEU A 298 5.62 -10.67 -14.98
CA LEU A 298 6.28 -11.28 -13.81
C LEU A 298 5.40 -11.16 -12.55
N GLY A 299 4.18 -11.70 -12.59
CA GLY A 299 3.23 -11.66 -11.47
C GLY A 299 2.21 -10.54 -11.55
N VAL A 300 2.06 -9.75 -10.47
CA VAL A 300 0.98 -8.74 -10.33
C VAL A 300 1.34 -7.35 -10.86
N GLU A 301 2.56 -7.18 -11.38
CA GLU A 301 3.14 -5.88 -11.76
C GLU A 301 2.32 -5.10 -12.78
N ARG A 302 1.86 -5.74 -13.86
CA ARG A 302 1.00 -5.08 -14.88
C ARG A 302 -0.34 -4.64 -14.32
N ALA A 303 -0.90 -5.41 -13.38
CA ALA A 303 -2.14 -5.05 -12.71
C ALA A 303 -1.96 -3.83 -11.80
N LEU A 304 -0.83 -3.75 -11.10
CA LEU A 304 -0.47 -2.58 -10.27
C LEU A 304 -0.20 -1.35 -11.13
N ALA A 305 0.51 -1.49 -12.25
CA ALA A 305 0.80 -0.40 -13.18
C ALA A 305 -0.48 0.17 -13.80
N PHE A 306 -1.39 -0.71 -14.22
CA PHE A 306 -2.70 -0.30 -14.72
C PHE A 306 -3.54 0.38 -13.63
N LEU A 307 -3.58 -0.19 -12.43
CA LEU A 307 -4.30 0.41 -11.30
C LEU A 307 -3.78 1.81 -11.00
N ARG A 308 -2.45 1.99 -10.95
CA ARG A 308 -1.81 3.28 -10.77
C ARG A 308 -2.16 4.27 -11.88
N ALA A 309 -2.23 3.81 -13.13
CA ALA A 309 -2.67 4.67 -14.23
C ALA A 309 -4.12 5.13 -14.08
N MET A 310 -4.99 4.25 -13.59
CA MET A 310 -6.42 4.51 -13.44
C MET A 310 -6.77 5.32 -12.19
N THR A 311 -5.96 5.24 -11.12
CA THR A 311 -6.33 5.80 -9.80
C THR A 311 -5.26 6.70 -9.18
N GLY A 312 -4.07 6.78 -9.78
CA GLY A 312 -2.89 7.40 -9.19
C GLY A 312 -2.24 6.55 -8.08
N SER A 313 -2.77 5.37 -7.77
CA SER A 313 -2.35 4.53 -6.65
C SER A 313 -2.22 3.06 -7.08
N THR A 314 -1.36 2.30 -6.40
CA THR A 314 -1.27 0.84 -6.58
C THR A 314 -2.29 0.08 -5.73
N PHE A 315 -3.23 0.78 -5.10
CA PHE A 315 -4.18 0.23 -4.15
C PHE A 315 -5.62 0.26 -4.66
N LEU A 316 -6.40 -0.72 -4.22
CA LEU A 316 -7.80 -0.90 -4.57
C LEU A 316 -8.65 -0.31 -3.45
N PHE A 317 -9.36 0.79 -3.68
CA PHE A 317 -10.20 1.37 -2.64
C PHE A 317 -11.27 0.38 -2.15
N SER A 318 -11.50 0.35 -0.84
CA SER A 318 -12.53 -0.46 -0.18
C SER A 318 -13.94 0.11 -0.40
N ASP A 319 -14.06 1.43 -0.58
CA ASP A 319 -15.33 2.16 -0.72
C ASP A 319 -16.07 1.84 -2.04
N PRO A 320 -17.32 1.31 -2.02
CA PRO A 320 -18.05 0.83 -3.21
C PRO A 320 -18.16 1.74 -4.45
N PRO A 321 -18.25 3.09 -4.36
CA PRO A 321 -18.21 3.96 -5.54
C PRO A 321 -16.80 4.13 -6.10
N LEU A 322 -15.76 4.09 -5.26
CA LEU A 322 -14.34 4.24 -5.64
C LEU A 322 -13.64 2.90 -5.94
N ASN A 323 -14.31 1.79 -5.65
CA ASN A 323 -13.83 0.42 -5.86
C ASN A 323 -14.09 -0.09 -7.30
N ARG A 324 -14.46 0.81 -8.23
CA ARG A 324 -14.74 0.49 -9.63
C ARG A 324 -13.65 1.06 -10.51
N LEU A 325 -13.27 0.28 -11.53
CA LEU A 325 -12.37 0.71 -12.58
C LEU A 325 -13.17 0.73 -13.87
N THR A 326 -13.59 1.91 -14.33
CA THR A 326 -14.49 2.02 -15.48
C THR A 326 -13.72 2.35 -16.75
N VAL A 327 -13.96 1.60 -17.81
CA VAL A 327 -13.46 1.91 -19.16
C VAL A 327 -14.62 2.43 -19.98
N HIS A 328 -14.52 3.68 -20.43
CA HIS A 328 -15.50 4.34 -21.29
C HIS A 328 -15.01 4.24 -22.73
N PHE A 329 -15.87 3.73 -23.61
CA PHE A 329 -15.59 3.75 -25.05
C PHE A 329 -16.30 4.92 -25.70
N VAL A 330 -15.52 5.87 -26.21
CA VAL A 330 -16.01 7.16 -26.70
C VAL A 330 -15.73 7.34 -28.19
N SER A 331 -16.58 8.10 -28.87
CA SER A 331 -16.41 8.46 -30.27
C SER A 331 -15.49 9.67 -30.47
N THR A 332 -15.24 10.45 -29.42
CA THR A 332 -14.44 11.67 -29.46
C THR A 332 -13.70 11.88 -28.15
N LEU A 333 -12.42 12.26 -28.22
CA LEU A 333 -11.63 12.74 -27.09
C LEU A 333 -11.20 14.19 -27.33
N PRO A 334 -11.05 15.00 -26.27
CA PRO A 334 -10.36 16.28 -26.38
C PRO A 334 -8.97 16.06 -27.00
N ARG A 335 -8.66 16.79 -28.08
CA ARG A 335 -7.37 16.71 -28.79
C ARG A 335 -7.09 15.39 -29.52
N SER A 336 -8.12 14.64 -29.90
CA SER A 336 -7.99 13.47 -30.79
C SER A 336 -7.23 13.78 -32.08
N GLU A 337 -7.32 15.01 -32.59
CA GLU A 337 -6.56 15.53 -33.74
C GLU A 337 -5.03 15.46 -33.56
N MET A 338 -4.53 15.37 -32.33
CA MET A 338 -3.11 15.19 -32.00
C MET A 338 -2.71 13.71 -31.79
N GLY A 339 -3.58 12.79 -32.20
CA GLY A 339 -3.35 11.33 -32.14
C GLY A 339 -3.66 10.68 -30.80
N VAL A 340 -4.24 11.43 -29.85
CA VAL A 340 -4.62 10.95 -28.51
C VAL A 340 -5.76 9.94 -28.61
N VAL A 341 -5.51 8.73 -28.12
CA VAL A 341 -6.49 7.62 -28.15
C VAL A 341 -6.94 7.14 -26.77
N THR A 342 -6.34 7.65 -25.69
CA THR A 342 -6.67 7.29 -24.32
C THR A 342 -6.52 8.48 -23.39
N ALA A 343 -7.43 8.60 -22.42
CA ALA A 343 -7.34 9.54 -21.31
C ALA A 343 -7.73 8.85 -19.99
N ALA A 344 -6.93 9.00 -18.94
CA ALA A 344 -7.26 8.50 -17.60
C ALA A 344 -7.81 9.62 -16.70
N HIS A 345 -8.79 9.27 -15.87
CA HIS A 345 -9.44 10.13 -14.88
C HIS A 345 -9.24 9.54 -13.48
N THR A 346 -8.06 9.78 -12.91
CA THR A 346 -7.63 9.21 -11.63
C THR A 346 -8.55 9.54 -10.45
N CYS A 347 -9.26 10.67 -10.52
CA CYS A 347 -10.27 11.09 -9.54
C CYS A 347 -11.42 10.08 -9.39
N PHE A 348 -11.75 9.37 -10.47
CA PHE A 348 -12.95 8.55 -10.59
C PHE A 348 -12.63 7.07 -10.81
N GLY A 349 -11.37 6.71 -11.03
CA GLY A 349 -11.01 5.35 -11.40
C GLY A 349 -11.44 5.02 -12.83
N GLU A 350 -11.48 6.01 -13.72
CA GLU A 350 -12.04 5.87 -15.06
C GLU A 350 -10.99 6.10 -16.15
N ALA A 351 -11.19 5.51 -17.32
CA ALA A 351 -10.41 5.82 -18.52
C ALA A 351 -11.30 5.83 -19.76
N ASP A 352 -11.10 6.85 -20.59
CA ASP A 352 -11.75 6.98 -21.87
C ASP A 352 -10.85 6.44 -22.97
N ILE A 353 -11.39 5.55 -23.80
CA ILE A 353 -10.74 4.96 -24.96
C ILE A 353 -11.45 5.45 -26.22
N LEU A 354 -10.72 6.17 -27.07
CA LEU A 354 -11.21 6.57 -28.38
C LEU A 354 -11.18 5.37 -29.32
N MET A 355 -12.36 4.86 -29.69
CA MET A 355 -12.47 3.75 -30.62
C MET A 355 -12.41 4.24 -32.07
N ASN A 356 -11.19 4.54 -32.54
CA ASN A 356 -10.92 4.89 -33.94
C ASN A 356 -10.44 3.68 -34.74
N ASP A 357 -10.26 3.87 -36.05
CA ASP A 357 -9.86 2.79 -36.97
C ASP A 357 -8.52 2.15 -36.59
N ALA A 358 -7.59 2.91 -36.01
CA ALA A 358 -6.29 2.39 -35.59
C ALA A 358 -6.40 1.47 -34.35
N ILE A 359 -7.22 1.86 -33.36
CA ILE A 359 -7.50 1.00 -32.20
C ILE A 359 -8.29 -0.23 -32.62
N GLU A 360 -9.27 -0.08 -33.51
CA GLU A 360 -10.05 -1.20 -34.04
C GLU A 360 -9.16 -2.20 -34.79
N GLU A 361 -8.27 -1.72 -35.66
CA GLU A 361 -7.30 -2.56 -36.37
C GLU A 361 -6.41 -3.34 -35.38
N MET A 362 -5.91 -2.67 -34.33
CA MET A 362 -5.09 -3.32 -33.30
C MET A 362 -5.86 -4.41 -32.54
N VAL A 363 -7.09 -4.15 -32.11
CA VAL A 363 -7.86 -5.11 -31.30
C VAL A 363 -8.57 -6.18 -32.13
N SER A 364 -8.66 -6.00 -33.45
CA SER A 364 -9.17 -7.02 -34.38
C SER A 364 -8.23 -8.23 -34.53
N GLN A 365 -6.99 -8.11 -34.07
CA GLN A 365 -6.04 -9.22 -34.00
C GLN A 365 -6.49 -10.26 -32.96
N ASP A 366 -6.22 -11.55 -33.23
CA ASP A 366 -6.56 -12.63 -32.31
C ASP A 366 -5.90 -12.45 -30.94
N VAL A 367 -6.64 -12.73 -29.87
CA VAL A 367 -6.12 -12.71 -28.51
C VAL A 367 -5.21 -13.92 -28.31
N VAL A 368 -3.89 -13.70 -28.32
CA VAL A 368 -2.89 -14.75 -28.15
C VAL A 368 -2.94 -15.30 -26.72
N GLU A 369 -3.32 -16.56 -26.49
CA GLU A 369 -3.44 -17.10 -25.12
C GLU A 369 -2.10 -17.22 -24.37
N ASP A 370 -1.00 -17.43 -25.09
CA ASP A 370 0.34 -17.50 -24.52
C ASP A 370 0.78 -16.11 -24.01
N LEU A 371 0.88 -15.97 -22.69
CA LEU A 371 1.25 -14.73 -22.01
C LEU A 371 2.74 -14.38 -22.13
N SER A 372 3.58 -15.32 -22.60
CA SER A 372 5.01 -15.07 -22.83
C SER A 372 5.29 -14.33 -24.14
N ILE A 373 4.30 -14.28 -25.05
CA ILE A 373 4.42 -13.62 -26.35
C ILE A 373 3.92 -12.17 -26.22
N PRO A 374 4.78 -11.15 -26.41
CA PRO A 374 4.34 -9.77 -26.43
C PRO A 374 3.50 -9.47 -27.69
N THR A 375 2.47 -8.66 -27.53
CA THR A 375 1.57 -8.18 -28.59
C THR A 375 1.64 -6.67 -28.74
N ASP A 376 1.17 -6.13 -29.87
CA ASP A 376 1.09 -4.68 -30.06
C ASP A 376 0.20 -4.01 -29.00
N PHE A 377 -0.84 -4.71 -28.53
CA PHE A 377 -1.68 -4.27 -27.42
C PHE A 377 -0.91 -4.19 -26.09
N ASP A 378 0.01 -5.12 -25.81
CA ASP A 378 0.85 -5.05 -24.61
C ASP A 378 1.72 -3.79 -24.62
N VAL A 379 2.32 -3.47 -25.77
CA VAL A 379 3.14 -2.26 -25.93
C VAL A 379 2.30 -0.99 -25.75
N TYR A 380 1.11 -0.96 -26.33
CA TYR A 380 0.14 0.12 -26.13
C TYR A 380 -0.18 0.30 -24.64
N MET A 381 -0.50 -0.78 -23.91
CA MET A 381 -0.82 -0.70 -22.49
C MET A 381 0.38 -0.31 -21.62
N ASP A 382 1.59 -0.79 -21.94
CA ASP A 382 2.81 -0.41 -21.23
C ASP A 382 3.08 1.10 -21.37
N VAL A 383 2.83 1.68 -22.55
CA VAL A 383 2.91 3.13 -22.78
C VAL A 383 1.84 3.88 -21.99
N PHE A 384 0.59 3.40 -21.99
CA PHE A 384 -0.50 4.00 -21.20
C PHE A 384 -0.17 4.04 -19.70
N CYS A 385 0.32 2.92 -19.17
CA CYS A 385 0.66 2.81 -17.76
C CYS A 385 1.90 3.66 -17.41
N ALA A 386 2.89 3.73 -18.30
CA ALA A 386 4.09 4.55 -18.11
C ALA A 386 3.81 6.06 -18.19
N ALA A 387 2.96 6.49 -19.13
CA ALA A 387 2.59 7.90 -19.28
C ALA A 387 1.85 8.43 -18.04
N SER A 388 1.06 7.58 -17.40
CA SER A 388 0.29 7.90 -16.18
C SER A 388 1.13 7.81 -14.90
N GLY A 389 2.29 7.13 -14.94
CA GLY A 389 3.25 7.06 -13.83
C GLY A 389 4.27 8.19 -13.79
N ASN A 390 4.41 8.94 -14.90
CA ASN A 390 5.43 9.99 -15.11
C ASN A 390 4.81 11.39 -15.27
N GLY A 391 3.74 11.71 -14.54
CA GLY A 391 3.37 13.11 -14.33
C GLY A 391 4.59 13.86 -13.79
N ASP A 392 5.20 14.67 -14.65
CA ASP A 392 6.45 15.41 -14.47
C ASP A 392 6.84 15.75 -13.02
N LEU A 393 7.61 14.86 -12.37
CA LEU A 393 8.50 15.22 -11.26
C LEU A 393 9.83 15.81 -11.74
N ASN A 394 9.98 16.02 -13.05
CA ASN A 394 11.06 16.78 -13.67
C ASN A 394 10.56 18.15 -14.14
N MET A 395 10.16 19.00 -13.19
CA MET A 395 10.23 20.44 -13.40
C MET A 395 11.08 21.06 -12.29
N ALA A 396 12.35 21.30 -12.66
CA ALA A 396 13.31 22.31 -12.18
C ALA A 396 13.35 22.67 -10.69
#